data_AF-A0A947NL10-F1
#
_entry.id   AF-A0A947NL10-F1
#
_cell.length_a   1.000
_cell.length_b   1.000
_cell.length_c   1.000
_cell.angle_alpha   90.00
_cell.angle_beta   90.00
_cell.angle_gamma   90.00
#
_symmetry.space_group_name_H-M   'P 1'
#
loop_
_entity.id
_entity.type
_entity.pdbx_description
1 polymer ?
#
loop_
_entity_poly.entity_id
_entity_poly.type
_entity_poly.pdbx_seq_one_letter_code
_entity_poly.pdbx_strand_id
1 'polypeptide(L)'
;MKLNLFISKSGYCSRRKAGDLVKDGKVTVNGRVVTEPWSEVADRDAVKACGKLLSSEKQIYILFNKPKGVTATCEDKYAEEKITDLI
;
A
#
# COMPACT_ATOMS: atom_id res chain seq x y z
N MET A 1 -4.72 -14.24 -1.24
CA MET A 1 -3.72 -13.23 -0.79
C MET A 1 -4.17 -12.64 0.53
N LYS A 2 -3.27 -12.18 1.41
CA LYS A 2 -3.69 -11.47 2.65
C LYS A 2 -4.24 -10.08 2.32
N LEU A 3 -5.29 -9.64 3.01
CA LEU A 3 -5.98 -8.37 2.75
C LEU A 3 -5.04 -7.15 2.85
N ASN A 4 -4.21 -7.08 3.89
CA ASN A 4 -3.23 -5.98 4.02
C ASN A 4 -2.21 -5.92 2.87
N LEU A 5 -1.84 -7.08 2.32
CA LEU A 5 -0.95 -7.19 1.17
C LEU A 5 -1.67 -6.78 -0.11
N PHE A 6 -2.94 -7.16 -0.27
CA PHE A 6 -3.75 -6.77 -1.42
C PHE A 6 -3.89 -5.25 -1.51
N ILE A 7 -4.28 -4.60 -0.41
CA ILE A 7 -4.40 -3.13 -0.34
C ILE A 7 -3.04 -2.47 -0.64
N SER A 8 -1.95 -3.02 -0.11
CA SER A 8 -0.62 -2.49 -0.40
C SER A 8 -0.19 -2.64 -1.86
N LYS A 9 -0.56 -3.76 -2.50
CA LYS A 9 -0.29 -4.00 -3.92
C LYS A 9 -1.17 -3.19 -4.87
N SER A 10 -2.29 -2.67 -4.38
CA SER A 10 -3.14 -1.75 -5.13
C SER A 10 -2.60 -0.33 -5.23
N GLY A 11 -1.41 -0.06 -4.67
CA GLY A 11 -0.81 1.29 -4.63
C GLY A 11 -1.48 2.24 -3.63
N TYR A 12 -2.57 1.83 -2.97
CA TYR A 12 -3.34 2.71 -2.11
C TYR A 12 -2.56 3.24 -0.89
N CYS A 13 -1.82 2.37 -0.20
CA CYS A 13 -0.98 2.75 0.93
C CYS A 13 0.05 1.66 1.28
N SER A 14 0.93 1.93 2.26
CA SER A 14 1.87 0.93 2.77
C SER A 14 1.14 -0.22 3.48
N ARG A 15 1.77 -1.41 3.52
CA ARG A 15 1.21 -2.59 4.19
C ARG A 15 0.85 -2.37 5.67
N ARG A 16 1.60 -1.52 6.39
CA ARG A 16 1.31 -1.16 7.80
C ARG A 16 0.03 -0.34 7.88
N LYS A 17 -0.03 0.76 7.12
CA LYS A 17 -1.19 1.65 7.05
C LYS A 17 -2.44 0.92 6.56
N ALA A 18 -2.29 -0.04 5.63
CA ALA A 18 -3.36 -0.93 5.22
C ALA A 18 -3.90 -1.76 6.38
N GLY A 19 -3.02 -2.30 7.23
CA GLY A 19 -3.42 -3.02 8.44
C GLY A 19 -4.20 -2.14 9.41
N ASP A 20 -3.78 -0.89 9.59
CA ASP A 20 -4.46 0.06 10.46
C ASP A 20 -5.85 0.43 9.91
N LEU A 21 -5.97 0.68 8.59
CA LEU A 21 -7.26 0.93 7.94
C LEU A 21 -8.24 -0.22 8.06
N VAL A 22 -7.74 -1.46 7.97
CA VAL A 22 -8.55 -2.65 8.19
C VAL A 22 -9.04 -2.70 9.65
N LYS A 23 -8.13 -2.54 10.63
CA LYS A 23 -8.51 -2.52 12.05
C LYS A 23 -9.51 -1.41 12.41
N ASP A 24 -9.40 -0.26 11.76
CA ASP A 24 -10.33 0.87 11.88
C ASP A 24 -11.71 0.59 11.25
N GLY A 25 -11.91 -0.56 10.60
CA GLY A 25 -13.16 -0.91 9.91
C GLY A 25 -13.42 -0.08 8.65
N LYS A 26 -12.38 0.56 8.09
CA LYS A 26 -12.49 1.41 6.89
C LYS A 26 -12.38 0.62 5.58
N VAL A 27 -12.32 -0.71 5.65
CA VAL A 27 -12.16 -1.59 4.50
C VAL A 27 -13.35 -2.55 4.42
N THR A 28 -13.92 -2.66 3.22
CA THR A 28 -14.99 -3.62 2.92
C THR A 28 -14.54 -4.60 1.84
N VAL A 29 -14.82 -5.88 2.03
CA VAL A 29 -14.62 -6.93 1.02
C VAL A 29 -15.99 -7.46 0.63
N ASN A 30 -16.34 -7.39 -0.66
CA ASN A 30 -17.64 -7.81 -1.17
C ASN A 30 -18.84 -7.18 -0.42
N GLY A 31 -18.68 -5.92 0.01
CA GLY A 31 -19.70 -5.17 0.76
C GLY A 31 -19.75 -5.43 2.26
N ARG A 32 -18.91 -6.32 2.81
CA ARG A 32 -18.82 -6.57 4.26
C ARG A 32 -17.60 -5.88 4.85
N VAL A 33 -17.77 -5.18 5.97
CA VAL A 33 -16.65 -4.59 6.72
C VAL A 33 -15.79 -5.73 7.28
N VAL A 34 -14.49 -5.66 7.01
CA VAL A 34 -13.51 -6.63 7.53
C VAL A 34 -12.54 -5.88 8.43
N THR A 35 -12.33 -6.39 9.64
CA THR A 35 -11.44 -5.79 10.66
C THR A 35 -10.16 -6.58 10.91
N GLU A 36 -9.99 -7.69 10.19
CA GLU A 36 -8.86 -8.61 10.32
C GLU A 36 -7.85 -8.40 9.17
N PRO A 37 -6.65 -7.84 9.43
CA PRO A 37 -5.67 -7.55 8.37
C PRO A 37 -5.17 -8.79 7.60
N TRP A 38 -5.31 -9.96 8.22
CA TRP A 38 -4.84 -11.26 7.73
C TRP A 38 -5.94 -12.10 7.07
N SER A 39 -7.15 -11.56 6.88
CA SER A 39 -8.18 -12.21 6.08
C SER A 39 -7.67 -12.49 4.67
N GLU A 40 -8.10 -13.61 4.11
CA GLU A 40 -7.76 -13.97 2.74
C GLU A 40 -8.74 -13.36 1.76
N VAL A 41 -8.19 -12.79 0.69
CA VAL A 41 -8.91 -12.25 -0.46
C VAL A 41 -8.39 -12.88 -1.74
N ALA A 42 -9.31 -13.18 -2.65
CA ALA A 42 -9.01 -13.57 -4.01
C ALA A 42 -8.98 -12.34 -4.92
N ASP A 43 -8.30 -12.43 -6.06
CA ASP A 43 -8.21 -11.31 -7.02
C ASP A 43 -9.56 -10.92 -7.63
N ARG A 44 -10.55 -11.81 -7.54
CA ARG A 44 -11.94 -11.57 -7.94
C ARG A 44 -12.79 -10.83 -6.91
N ASP A 45 -12.31 -10.70 -5.67
CA ASP A 45 -13.08 -10.07 -4.60
C ASP A 45 -13.05 -8.54 -4.74
N ALA A 46 -14.21 -7.92 -4.56
CA ALA A 46 -14.35 -6.47 -4.60
C ALA A 46 -13.91 -5.85 -3.27
N VAL A 47 -12.63 -5.49 -3.18
CA VAL A 47 -12.07 -4.80 -2.01
C VAL A 47 -12.22 -3.30 -2.16
N LYS A 48 -12.86 -2.63 -1.20
CA LYS A 48 -12.94 -1.16 -1.14
C LYS A 48 -12.28 -0.66 0.13
N ALA A 49 -11.45 0.37 0.02
CA ALA A 49 -10.91 1.11 1.17
C ALA A 49 -11.48 2.54 1.15
N CYS A 50 -12.07 2.97 2.27
CA CYS A 50 -12.72 4.28 2.41
C CYS A 50 -13.70 4.59 1.25
N GLY A 51 -14.45 3.59 0.78
CA GLY A 51 -15.39 3.70 -0.33
C GLY A 51 -14.78 3.59 -1.75
N LYS A 52 -13.46 3.63 -1.90
CA LYS A 52 -12.78 3.49 -3.21
C LYS A 52 -12.51 2.01 -3.51
N LEU A 53 -12.96 1.54 -4.67
CA LEU A 53 -12.65 0.19 -5.17
C LEU A 53 -11.16 0.10 -5.52
N LEU A 54 -10.50 -0.93 -5.00
CA LEU A 54 -9.08 -1.20 -5.22
C LEU A 54 -8.92 -2.26 -6.30
N SER A 55 -7.99 -2.02 -7.22
CA SER A 55 -7.54 -2.98 -8.21
C SER A 55 -6.04 -3.22 -8.03
N SER A 56 -5.54 -4.41 -8.38
CA SER A 56 -4.09 -4.62 -8.40
C SER A 56 -3.45 -3.69 -9.43
N GLU A 57 -2.42 -2.94 -9.01
CA GLU A 57 -1.64 -2.13 -9.93
C GLU A 57 -0.55 -2.96 -10.62
N LYS A 58 -0.06 -2.46 -11.77
CA LYS A 58 1.09 -3.04 -12.46
C LYS A 58 2.36 -2.76 -11.66
N GLN A 59 3.22 -3.77 -11.53
CA GLN A 59 4.52 -3.59 -10.89
C GLN A 59 5.44 -2.74 -11.78
N ILE A 60 6.09 -1.75 -11.18
CA ILE A 60 7.08 -0.88 -11.83
C ILE A 60 8.45 -1.23 -11.26
N TYR A 61 9.43 -1.47 -12.14
CA TYR A 61 10.81 -1.79 -11.78
C TYR A 61 11.74 -0.75 -12.39
N ILE A 62 12.57 -0.12 -11.57
CA ILE A 62 13.48 0.95 -11.99
C ILE A 62 14.89 0.61 -11.51
N LEU A 63 15.86 0.70 -12.42
CA LEU A 63 17.27 0.67 -12.08
C LEU A 63 17.75 2.11 -11.88
N PHE A 64 18.19 2.44 -10.66
CA PHE A 64 18.58 3.80 -10.29
C PHE A 64 20.02 3.84 -9.77
N ASN A 65 20.88 4.62 -10.44
CA ASN A 65 22.23 4.89 -9.96
C ASN A 65 22.19 6.07 -8.98
N LYS A 66 22.12 5.77 -7.68
CA LYS A 66 21.92 6.78 -6.63
C LYS A 66 23.12 7.74 -6.54
N PRO A 67 22.95 9.07 -6.70
CA PRO A 67 24.03 10.02 -6.52
C PRO A 67 24.39 10.20 -5.03
N LYS A 68 25.52 10.85 -4.76
CA LYS A 68 25.92 11.23 -3.38
C LYS A 68 24.94 12.28 -2.83
N GLY A 69 24.65 12.22 -1.54
CA GLY A 69 23.75 13.15 -0.84
C GLY A 69 22.30 12.69 -0.71
N VAL A 70 21.83 11.78 -1.57
CA VAL A 70 20.44 11.28 -1.55
C VAL A 70 20.30 10.14 -0.54
N THR A 71 19.19 10.04 0.20
CA THR A 71 18.92 8.96 1.15
C THR A 71 17.91 7.96 0.60
N ALA A 72 18.18 6.66 0.78
CA ALA A 72 17.31 5.58 0.31
C ALA A 72 16.18 5.28 1.32
N THR A 73 15.24 6.21 1.44
CA THR A 73 14.10 6.12 2.37
C THR A 73 12.83 6.69 1.72
N CYS A 74 11.66 6.23 2.13
CA CYS A 74 10.38 6.82 1.73
C CYS A 74 10.03 8.03 2.60
N GLU A 75 10.38 7.99 3.89
CA GLU A 75 10.09 9.04 4.86
C GLU A 75 11.28 9.16 5.81
N ASP A 76 11.91 10.33 5.81
CA ASP A 76 12.89 10.76 6.81
C ASP A 76 12.85 12.29 6.85
N LYS A 77 12.83 12.84 8.06
CA LYS A 77 12.76 14.29 8.31
C LYS A 77 14.14 14.95 8.36
N TYR A 78 15.21 14.17 8.45
CA TYR A 78 16.59 14.65 8.48
C TYR A 78 17.32 14.45 7.15
N ALA A 79 16.72 13.71 6.21
CA ALA A 79 17.26 13.55 4.87
C ALA A 79 17.02 14.85 4.08
N GLU A 80 18.10 15.43 3.54
CA GLU A 80 18.00 16.60 2.66
C GLU A 80 17.30 16.25 1.35
N GLU A 81 17.63 15.11 0.73
CA GLU A 81 16.98 14.57 -0.45
C GLU A 81 16.72 13.07 -0.31
N LYS A 82 15.55 12.59 -0.76
CA LYS A 82 15.21 11.16 -0.76
C LYS A 82 15.12 10.62 -2.18
N ILE A 83 15.33 9.31 -2.33
CA ILE A 83 15.18 8.63 -3.63
C ILE A 83 13.79 8.87 -4.23
N THR A 84 12.74 8.89 -3.41
CA THR A 84 11.36 9.09 -3.85
C THR A 84 11.11 10.48 -4.43
N ASP A 85 11.99 11.45 -4.19
CA ASP A 85 11.84 12.82 -4.71
C ASP A 85 12.43 12.92 -6.15
N LEU A 86 13.18 11.91 -6.59
CA LEU A 86 13.90 11.87 -7.87
C LEU A 86 13.28 10.93 -8.90
N ILE A 87 12.19 10.23 -8.55
CA ILE A 87 11.49 9.24 -9.38
C ILE A 87 10.03 9.65 -9.49
#